data_AF-A0A8J3KDD4-F1
#
_entry.id   AF-A0A8J3KDD4-F1
#
_cell.length_a   1.000
_cell.length_b   1.000
_cell.length_c   1.000
_cell.angle_alpha   90.00
_cell.angle_beta   90.00
_cell.angle_gamma   90.00
#
_symmetry.space_group_name_H-M   'P 1'
#
loop_
_entity.id
_entity.type
_entity.pdbx_description
1 polymer ?
#
loop_
_entity_poly.entity_id
_entity_poly.type
_entity_poly.pdbx_seq_one_letter_code
_entity_poly.pdbx_strand_id
1 'polypeptide(L)'
;MPARDIDPRWWSEASWNGVPLADVLRQRDVNSLFLFLRSRGITRASIAAQTGLAENRVRAISQGHQQVTAYDVLERIAEGLTIPRAMMGLGTADDDVASTRPAPTSVRPRIAICGSRHRPGTNEAIIDVSVQSLAETLRDGQLEVLHGPVGVGVEVMTYIANNYRPAHLRRTVGIFGHANVVRDVRLAVIVGGGRGTHDEIDLALDAGTRLLPLNASGGAAQRAYLLMRADVSLRSWIAEADFAALEHCADMHTITDVTRRLITACLPGSPP
;
A
#
# COMPACT_ATOMS: atom_id res chain seq x y z
N MET A 1 5.26 -7.18 -29.01
CA MET A 1 4.57 -6.07 -29.72
C MET A 1 4.51 -4.89 -28.79
N PRO A 2 4.80 -3.65 -29.25
CA PRO A 2 4.67 -2.48 -28.40
C PRO A 2 3.21 -2.38 -27.91
N ALA A 3 3.02 -1.96 -26.66
CA ALA A 3 1.69 -1.70 -26.13
C ALA A 3 1.02 -0.63 -27.01
N ARG A 4 -0.20 -0.90 -27.47
CA ARG A 4 -1.03 0.17 -28.04
C ARG A 4 -1.40 1.11 -26.90
N ASP A 5 -1.16 2.40 -27.12
CA ASP A 5 -1.59 3.43 -26.17
C ASP A 5 -3.12 3.49 -26.10
N ILE A 6 -3.62 3.75 -24.90
CA ILE A 6 -5.03 3.96 -24.62
C ILE A 6 -5.38 5.41 -25.02
N ASP A 7 -6.39 5.60 -25.89
CA ASP A 7 -6.87 6.94 -26.24
C ASP A 7 -7.80 7.45 -25.12
N PRO A 8 -7.47 8.55 -24.43
CA PRO A 8 -8.28 9.09 -23.34
C PRO A 8 -9.71 9.47 -23.76
N ARG A 9 -9.93 9.78 -25.04
CA ARG A 9 -11.27 10.12 -25.56
C ARG A 9 -12.25 8.96 -25.47
N TRP A 10 -11.78 7.71 -25.38
CA TRP A 10 -12.67 6.57 -25.25
C TRP A 10 -13.56 6.65 -24.02
N TRP A 11 -13.08 7.21 -22.92
CA TRP A 11 -13.84 7.26 -21.66
C TRP A 11 -15.12 8.08 -21.77
N SER A 12 -15.10 9.16 -22.56
CA SER A 12 -16.24 10.06 -22.76
C SER A 12 -17.01 9.80 -24.06
N GLU A 13 -16.34 9.32 -25.11
CA GLU A 13 -16.91 9.29 -26.47
C GLU A 13 -17.25 7.88 -26.97
N ALA A 14 -16.65 6.83 -26.39
CA ALA A 14 -16.87 5.47 -26.88
C ALA A 14 -18.13 4.82 -26.28
N SER A 15 -18.62 3.81 -26.97
CA SER A 15 -19.64 2.89 -26.47
C SER A 15 -19.19 1.44 -26.59
N TRP A 16 -19.72 0.59 -25.71
CA TRP A 16 -19.52 -0.85 -25.70
C TRP A 16 -20.90 -1.53 -25.66
N ASN A 17 -21.19 -2.38 -26.65
CA ASN A 17 -22.49 -3.05 -26.79
C ASN A 17 -23.70 -2.10 -26.71
N GLY A 18 -23.59 -0.89 -27.28
CA GLY A 18 -24.65 0.11 -27.27
C GLY A 18 -24.74 0.93 -25.98
N VAL A 19 -23.93 0.63 -24.97
CA VAL A 19 -23.87 1.39 -23.70
C VAL A 19 -22.70 2.38 -23.75
N PRO A 20 -22.89 3.66 -23.42
CA PRO A 20 -21.79 4.61 -23.28
C PRO A 20 -20.74 4.11 -22.29
N LEU A 21 -19.45 4.22 -22.64
CA LEU A 21 -18.38 3.73 -21.77
C LEU A 21 -18.34 4.51 -20.45
N ALA A 22 -18.75 5.76 -20.44
CA ALA A 22 -18.94 6.54 -19.21
C ALA A 22 -19.94 5.89 -18.22
N ASP A 23 -20.98 5.21 -18.72
CA ASP A 23 -21.96 4.53 -17.86
C ASP A 23 -21.40 3.21 -17.32
N VAL A 24 -20.64 2.48 -18.15
CA VAL A 24 -19.86 1.29 -17.73
C VAL A 24 -18.91 1.65 -16.59
N LEU A 25 -18.18 2.77 -16.73
CA LEU A 25 -17.27 3.27 -15.70
C LEU A 25 -18.02 3.67 -14.42
N ARG A 26 -19.14 4.39 -14.55
CA ARG A 26 -19.95 4.82 -13.39
C ARG A 26 -20.50 3.64 -12.59
N GLN A 27 -20.88 2.57 -13.29
CA GLN A 27 -21.35 1.32 -12.68
C GLN A 27 -20.20 0.43 -12.18
N ARG A 28 -18.94 0.82 -12.41
CA ARG A 28 -17.73 0.06 -12.08
C ARG A 28 -17.72 -1.33 -12.70
N ASP A 29 -18.32 -1.47 -13.89
CA ASP A 29 -18.32 -2.73 -14.62
C ASP A 29 -16.96 -2.95 -15.30
N VAL A 30 -16.03 -3.49 -14.51
CA VAL A 30 -14.66 -3.78 -14.95
C VAL A 30 -14.62 -4.90 -15.99
N ASN A 31 -15.59 -5.81 -16.01
CA ASN A 31 -15.67 -6.85 -17.03
C ASN A 31 -15.87 -6.21 -18.40
N SER A 32 -16.90 -5.39 -18.55
CA SER A 32 -17.20 -4.69 -19.81
C SER A 32 -16.06 -3.76 -20.22
N LEU A 33 -15.42 -3.07 -19.28
CA LEU A 33 -14.23 -2.25 -19.53
C LEU A 33 -13.08 -3.08 -20.13
N PHE A 34 -12.75 -4.24 -19.55
CA PHE A 34 -11.68 -5.09 -20.05
C PHE A 34 -12.02 -5.71 -21.41
N LEU A 35 -13.27 -6.11 -21.63
CA LEU A 35 -13.71 -6.60 -22.93
C LEU A 35 -13.64 -5.51 -24.01
N PHE A 36 -14.03 -4.28 -23.67
CA PHE A 36 -13.86 -3.12 -24.55
C PHE A 36 -12.39 -2.91 -24.94
N LEU A 37 -11.48 -2.89 -23.97
CA LEU A 37 -10.04 -2.72 -24.23
C LEU A 37 -9.46 -3.85 -25.09
N ARG A 38 -9.90 -5.09 -24.83
CA ARG A 38 -9.56 -6.25 -25.66
C ARG A 38 -10.05 -6.08 -27.10
N SER A 39 -11.23 -5.53 -27.31
CA SER A 39 -11.76 -5.25 -28.65
C SER A 39 -10.94 -4.20 -29.42
N ARG A 40 -10.25 -3.30 -28.69
CA ARG A 40 -9.32 -2.30 -29.25
C ARG A 40 -7.88 -2.82 -29.41
N GLY A 41 -7.65 -4.10 -29.13
CA GLY A 41 -6.35 -4.76 -29.30
C GLY A 41 -5.39 -4.61 -28.13
N ILE A 42 -5.83 -4.13 -26.97
CA ILE A 42 -5.03 -4.13 -25.74
C ILE A 42 -4.98 -5.56 -25.19
N THR A 43 -3.78 -6.10 -24.95
CA THR A 43 -3.62 -7.49 -24.48
C THR A 43 -3.89 -7.62 -22.98
N ARG A 44 -4.16 -8.85 -22.48
CA ARG A 44 -4.37 -9.08 -21.04
C ARG A 44 -3.10 -8.79 -20.25
N ALA A 45 -1.95 -9.22 -20.74
CA ALA A 45 -0.65 -8.86 -20.19
C ALA A 45 -0.45 -7.34 -20.12
N SER A 46 -0.89 -6.57 -21.13
CA SER A 46 -0.80 -5.10 -21.10
C SER A 46 -1.72 -4.49 -20.05
N ILE A 47 -2.98 -4.95 -19.97
CA ILE A 47 -3.93 -4.53 -18.91
C ILE A 47 -3.36 -4.87 -17.52
N ALA A 48 -2.83 -6.08 -17.36
CA ALA A 48 -2.20 -6.55 -16.13
C ALA A 48 -1.02 -5.67 -15.72
N ALA A 49 -0.11 -5.38 -16.65
CA ALA A 49 1.05 -4.52 -16.40
C ALA A 49 0.64 -3.09 -16.03
N GLN A 50 -0.32 -2.51 -16.75
CA GLN A 50 -0.78 -1.14 -16.53
C GLN A 50 -1.54 -0.97 -15.20
N THR A 51 -2.38 -1.95 -14.85
CA THR A 51 -3.19 -1.91 -13.60
C THR A 51 -2.49 -2.56 -12.40
N GLY A 52 -1.33 -3.19 -12.62
CA GLY A 52 -0.61 -4.05 -11.68
C GLY A 52 -1.36 -5.35 -11.31
N LEU A 53 -2.46 -5.70 -11.98
CA LEU A 53 -3.20 -6.92 -11.68
C LEU A 53 -2.44 -8.15 -12.17
N ALA A 54 -2.61 -9.30 -11.51
CA ALA A 54 -2.13 -10.57 -12.07
C ALA A 54 -2.89 -10.89 -13.38
N GLU A 55 -2.20 -11.38 -14.40
CA GLU A 55 -2.83 -11.69 -15.70
C GLU A 55 -3.97 -12.71 -15.57
N ASN A 56 -3.81 -13.72 -14.70
CA ASN A 56 -4.87 -14.68 -14.38
C ASN A 56 -6.12 -14.01 -13.78
N ARG A 57 -5.94 -12.95 -13.00
CA ARG A 57 -7.05 -12.16 -12.43
C ARG A 57 -7.74 -11.33 -13.51
N VAL A 58 -6.98 -10.70 -14.41
CA VAL A 58 -7.54 -10.01 -15.59
C VAL A 58 -8.37 -10.97 -16.45
N ARG A 59 -7.90 -12.21 -16.64
CA ARG A 59 -8.64 -13.27 -17.34
C ARG A 59 -9.93 -13.64 -16.61
N ALA A 60 -9.88 -13.90 -15.31
CA ALA A 60 -11.06 -14.27 -14.51
C ALA A 60 -12.12 -13.17 -14.51
N ILE A 61 -11.71 -11.90 -14.40
CA ILE A 61 -12.61 -10.75 -14.49
C ILE A 61 -13.24 -10.67 -15.88
N SER A 62 -12.45 -10.79 -16.94
CA SER A 62 -12.96 -10.76 -18.33
C SER A 62 -13.96 -11.88 -18.63
N GLN A 63 -13.86 -13.02 -17.94
CA GLN A 63 -14.78 -14.16 -18.09
C GLN A 63 -16.03 -14.06 -17.20
N GLY A 64 -16.12 -13.03 -16.35
CA GLY A 64 -17.22 -12.86 -15.41
C GLY A 64 -17.13 -13.75 -14.17
N HIS A 65 -16.04 -14.50 -14.01
CA HIS A 65 -15.83 -15.39 -12.86
C HIS A 65 -15.43 -14.63 -11.59
N GLN A 66 -14.99 -13.39 -11.72
CA GLN A 66 -14.60 -12.54 -10.59
C GLN A 66 -15.06 -11.11 -10.82
N GLN A 67 -15.70 -10.52 -9.82
CA GLN A 67 -16.05 -9.10 -9.80
C GLN A 67 -14.97 -8.29 -9.06
N VAL A 68 -14.87 -7.01 -9.42
CA VAL A 68 -13.99 -6.05 -8.74
C VAL A 68 -14.85 -5.12 -7.90
N THR A 69 -14.86 -5.35 -6.60
CA THR A 69 -15.60 -4.53 -5.63
C THR A 69 -14.68 -3.71 -4.73
N ALA A 70 -13.44 -4.16 -4.56
CA ALA A 70 -12.44 -3.51 -3.72
C ALA A 70 -12.02 -2.17 -4.33
N TYR A 71 -12.09 -1.11 -3.53
CA TYR A 71 -11.89 0.26 -3.97
C TYR A 71 -10.45 0.53 -4.42
N ASP A 72 -9.47 0.00 -3.70
CA ASP A 72 -8.05 0.05 -4.05
C ASP A 72 -7.77 -0.55 -5.44
N VAL A 73 -8.48 -1.63 -5.79
CA VAL A 73 -8.35 -2.26 -7.11
C VAL A 73 -8.96 -1.38 -8.20
N LEU A 74 -10.12 -0.76 -7.93
CA LEU A 74 -10.75 0.17 -8.87
C LEU A 74 -9.89 1.40 -9.11
N GLU A 75 -9.23 1.94 -8.08
CA GLU A 75 -8.29 3.06 -8.23
C GLU A 75 -7.09 2.69 -9.09
N ARG A 76 -6.50 1.52 -8.86
CA ARG A 76 -5.39 1.02 -9.68
C ARG A 76 -5.78 0.79 -11.13
N ILE A 77 -7.02 0.34 -11.37
CA ILE A 77 -7.57 0.22 -12.73
C ILE A 77 -7.73 1.60 -13.34
N ALA A 78 -8.34 2.54 -12.62
CA ALA A 78 -8.57 3.88 -13.12
C ALA A 78 -7.25 4.56 -13.50
N GLU A 79 -6.28 4.54 -12.59
CA GLU A 79 -4.99 5.17 -12.81
C GLU A 79 -4.15 4.45 -13.87
N GLY A 80 -4.05 3.13 -13.79
CA GLY A 80 -3.27 2.32 -14.73
C GLY A 80 -3.75 2.48 -16.18
N LEU A 81 -5.04 2.72 -16.36
CA LEU A 81 -5.64 2.95 -17.68
C LEU A 81 -5.83 4.44 -17.99
N THR A 82 -5.41 5.36 -17.12
CA THR A 82 -5.64 6.81 -17.30
C THR A 82 -7.12 7.18 -17.46
N ILE A 83 -8.00 6.53 -16.69
CA ILE A 83 -9.42 6.87 -16.54
C ILE A 83 -9.55 7.94 -15.44
N PRO A 84 -10.25 9.07 -15.70
CA PRO A 84 -10.54 10.06 -14.66
C PRO A 84 -11.30 9.43 -13.49
N ARG A 85 -10.83 9.64 -12.25
CA ARG A 85 -11.35 8.97 -11.05
C ARG A 85 -12.82 9.31 -10.81
N ALA A 86 -13.22 10.53 -11.17
CA ALA A 86 -14.60 10.98 -11.08
C ALA A 86 -15.57 10.12 -11.93
N MET A 87 -15.12 9.59 -13.08
CA MET A 87 -15.96 8.76 -13.96
C MET A 87 -16.30 7.39 -13.36
N MET A 88 -15.50 6.90 -12.41
CA MET A 88 -15.76 5.66 -11.67
C MET A 88 -16.35 5.90 -10.27
N GLY A 89 -16.68 7.15 -9.93
CA GLY A 89 -17.13 7.54 -8.59
C GLY A 89 -16.05 7.29 -7.53
N LEU A 90 -14.78 7.51 -7.88
CA LEU A 90 -13.61 7.34 -7.00
C LEU A 90 -13.02 8.69 -6.54
N GLY A 91 -13.67 9.81 -6.85
CA GLY A 91 -13.20 11.15 -6.52
C GLY A 91 -14.08 12.22 -7.14
N THR A 92 -13.68 13.48 -6.98
CA THR A 92 -14.32 14.64 -7.63
C THR A 92 -13.56 15.06 -8.89
N ALA A 93 -14.21 15.82 -9.79
CA ALA A 93 -13.55 16.32 -10.99
C ALA A 93 -12.35 17.25 -10.66
N ASP A 94 -12.42 17.98 -9.54
CA ASP A 94 -11.33 18.84 -9.06
C ASP A 94 -10.10 18.03 -8.63
N ASP A 95 -10.29 16.81 -8.12
CA ASP A 95 -9.21 15.88 -7.79
C ASP A 95 -8.41 15.45 -9.04
N ASP A 96 -9.07 15.33 -10.19
CA ASP A 96 -8.45 14.96 -11.46
C ASP A 96 -7.60 16.12 -12.04
N VAL A 97 -8.07 17.37 -11.95
CA VAL A 97 -7.33 18.57 -12.42
C VAL A 97 -6.10 18.86 -11.55
N ALA A 98 -6.18 18.63 -10.24
CA ALA A 98 -5.05 18.76 -9.32
C ALA A 98 -3.99 17.65 -9.46
N SER A 99 -4.26 16.61 -10.25
CA SER A 99 -3.36 15.50 -10.56
C SER A 99 -2.40 15.84 -11.73
N THR A 100 -2.82 16.72 -12.64
CA THR A 100 -2.10 17.04 -13.90
C THR A 100 -1.05 18.15 -13.75
N ARG A 101 -1.00 18.84 -12.60
CA ARG A 101 0.00 19.90 -12.34
C ARG A 101 1.18 19.31 -11.54
N PRO A 102 2.41 19.24 -12.08
CA PRO A 102 3.55 18.77 -11.31
C PRO A 102 3.80 19.75 -10.16
N ALA A 103 3.50 19.33 -8.93
CA ALA A 103 3.93 20.03 -7.74
C ALA A 103 5.47 19.99 -7.66
N PRO A 104 6.14 21.01 -7.10
CA PRO A 104 7.57 20.90 -6.80
C PRO A 104 7.80 19.65 -5.95
N THR A 105 8.64 18.75 -6.45
CA THR A 105 8.91 17.43 -5.85
C THR A 105 9.72 17.60 -4.57
N SER A 106 9.04 17.85 -3.44
CA SER A 106 9.58 17.41 -2.16
C SER A 106 9.52 15.88 -2.17
N VAL A 107 10.66 15.20 -2.33
CA VAL A 107 10.70 13.74 -2.22
C VAL A 107 10.27 13.38 -0.80
N ARG A 108 9.05 12.83 -0.65
CA ARG A 108 8.55 12.38 0.65
C ARG A 108 9.43 11.22 1.14
N PRO A 109 9.84 11.20 2.41
CA PRO A 109 10.55 10.05 2.95
C PRO A 109 9.69 8.78 2.84
N ARG A 110 10.33 7.67 2.46
CA ARG A 110 9.68 6.38 2.24
C ARG A 110 9.86 5.46 3.45
N ILE A 111 8.77 4.81 3.87
CA ILE A 111 8.78 3.72 4.85
C ILE A 111 8.08 2.49 4.26
N ALA A 112 8.41 1.32 4.76
CA ALA A 112 7.69 0.08 4.47
C ALA A 112 6.83 -0.34 5.66
N ILE A 113 5.66 -0.93 5.40
CA ILE A 113 4.89 -1.68 6.39
C ILE A 113 4.79 -3.13 5.92
N CYS A 114 5.42 -4.01 6.68
CA CYS A 114 5.49 -5.45 6.44
C CYS A 114 4.72 -6.18 7.53
N GLY A 115 3.91 -7.17 7.14
CA GLY A 115 3.13 -7.90 8.13
C GLY A 115 2.02 -8.73 7.54
N SER A 116 1.65 -9.79 8.26
CA SER A 116 0.50 -10.63 7.90
C SER A 116 -0.18 -11.17 9.15
N ARG A 117 -1.50 -11.32 9.04
CA ARG A 117 -2.39 -11.84 10.06
C ARG A 117 -2.54 -13.36 9.97
N HIS A 118 -3.17 -13.94 10.98
CA HIS A 118 -3.58 -15.35 11.03
C HIS A 118 -2.41 -16.30 10.82
N ARG A 119 -1.27 -15.98 11.42
CA ARG A 119 -0.08 -16.84 11.40
C ARG A 119 0.13 -17.45 12.78
N PRO A 120 0.77 -18.62 12.87
CA PRO A 120 1.14 -19.18 14.16
C PRO A 120 1.97 -18.16 14.97
N GLY A 121 1.56 -17.89 16.20
CA GLY A 121 2.24 -16.98 17.10
C GLY A 121 1.96 -15.49 16.87
N THR A 122 1.03 -15.11 16.00
CA THR A 122 0.56 -13.71 15.91
C THR A 122 -0.54 -13.40 16.93
N ASN A 123 -0.61 -12.15 17.38
CA ASN A 123 -1.66 -11.66 18.27
C ASN A 123 -2.58 -10.69 17.50
N GLU A 124 -3.77 -11.18 17.12
CA GLU A 124 -4.70 -10.44 16.28
C GLU A 124 -5.21 -9.14 16.92
N ALA A 125 -5.47 -9.14 18.22
CA ALA A 125 -5.93 -7.94 18.93
C ALA A 125 -4.87 -6.83 18.88
N ILE A 126 -3.60 -7.19 19.04
CA ILE A 126 -2.50 -6.23 18.95
C ILE A 126 -2.27 -5.77 17.52
N ILE A 127 -2.46 -6.65 16.52
CA ILE A 127 -2.40 -6.26 15.11
C ILE A 127 -3.49 -5.24 14.79
N ASP A 128 -4.73 -5.45 15.25
CA ASP A 128 -5.83 -4.50 15.03
C ASP A 128 -5.51 -3.12 15.62
N VAL A 129 -5.01 -3.08 16.86
CA VAL A 129 -4.57 -1.84 17.51
C VAL A 129 -3.39 -1.20 16.80
N SER A 130 -2.46 -2.00 16.29
CA SER A 130 -1.29 -1.54 15.52
C SER A 130 -1.73 -0.89 14.20
N VAL A 131 -2.70 -1.48 13.51
CA VAL A 131 -3.28 -0.90 12.28
C VAL A 131 -3.86 0.48 12.55
N GLN A 132 -4.64 0.63 13.61
CA GLN A 132 -5.24 1.91 14.00
C GLN A 132 -4.19 2.95 14.40
N SER A 133 -3.19 2.54 15.20
CA SER A 133 -2.12 3.43 15.67
C SER A 133 -1.22 3.92 14.53
N LEU A 134 -0.88 3.04 13.59
CA LEU A 134 -0.12 3.40 12.40
C LEU A 134 -0.95 4.31 11.48
N ALA A 135 -2.25 4.04 11.33
CA ALA A 135 -3.12 4.91 10.55
C ALA A 135 -3.18 6.32 11.15
N GLU A 136 -3.36 6.44 12.47
CA GLU A 136 -3.34 7.72 13.20
C GLU A 136 -2.00 8.45 13.01
N THR A 137 -0.88 7.73 12.98
CA THR A 137 0.46 8.31 12.80
C THR A 137 0.72 8.77 11.36
N LEU A 138 0.14 8.09 10.37
CA LEU A 138 0.43 8.29 8.95
C LEU A 138 -0.62 9.13 8.22
N ARG A 139 -1.75 9.44 8.87
CA ARG A 139 -2.90 10.14 8.25
C ARG A 139 -2.59 11.52 7.66
N ASP A 140 -1.49 12.16 8.05
CA ASP A 140 -1.09 13.50 7.58
C ASP A 140 -0.28 13.48 6.28
N GLY A 141 0.08 12.29 5.79
CA GLY A 141 0.61 12.09 4.44
C GLY A 141 2.02 12.57 4.21
N GLN A 142 2.76 12.90 5.27
CA GLN A 142 4.13 13.39 5.13
C GLN A 142 5.10 12.30 4.62
N LEU A 143 4.69 11.02 4.73
CA LEU A 143 5.47 9.85 4.34
C LEU A 143 4.82 9.13 3.17
N GLU A 144 5.66 8.55 2.32
CA GLU A 144 5.24 7.58 1.32
C GLU A 144 5.35 6.17 1.94
N VAL A 145 4.25 5.42 1.93
CA VAL A 145 4.16 4.10 2.56
C VAL A 145 4.17 3.01 1.50
N LEU A 146 5.21 2.19 1.52
CA LEU A 146 5.35 0.99 0.69
C LEU A 146 4.78 -0.21 1.47
N HIS A 147 4.01 -1.05 0.79
CA HIS A 147 3.48 -2.27 1.40
C HIS A 147 3.21 -3.32 0.32
N GLY A 148 3.11 -4.59 0.72
CA GLY A 148 2.66 -5.66 -0.17
C GLY A 148 1.16 -5.55 -0.52
N PRO A 149 0.69 -6.18 -1.61
CA PRO A 149 -0.71 -6.16 -2.03
C PRO A 149 -1.65 -6.90 -1.07
N VAL A 150 -1.10 -7.67 -0.13
CA VAL A 150 -1.84 -8.44 0.87
C VAL A 150 -1.10 -8.31 2.21
N GLY A 151 -1.84 -8.12 3.30
CA GLY A 151 -1.30 -8.08 4.66
C GLY A 151 -1.54 -6.74 5.37
N VAL A 152 -0.81 -6.52 6.45
CA VAL A 152 -1.09 -5.43 7.39
C VAL A 152 -0.93 -4.04 6.75
N GLY A 153 0.04 -3.86 5.85
CA GLY A 153 0.26 -2.56 5.22
C GLY A 153 -0.93 -2.07 4.38
N VAL A 154 -1.60 -2.95 3.63
CA VAL A 154 -2.82 -2.55 2.90
C VAL A 154 -3.99 -2.27 3.85
N GLU A 155 -4.06 -2.95 5.00
CA GLU A 155 -5.06 -2.68 6.04
C GLU A 155 -4.89 -1.28 6.64
N VAL A 156 -3.65 -0.87 6.94
CA VAL A 156 -3.33 0.50 7.41
C VAL A 156 -3.79 1.54 6.41
N MET A 157 -3.40 1.38 5.13
CA MET A 157 -3.78 2.33 4.09
C MET A 157 -5.29 2.39 3.85
N THR A 158 -5.96 1.23 3.91
CA THR A 158 -7.42 1.14 3.82
C THR A 158 -8.11 1.82 5.01
N TYR A 159 -7.58 1.64 6.22
CA TYR A 159 -8.10 2.31 7.41
C TYR A 159 -7.98 3.82 7.27
N ILE A 160 -6.84 4.32 6.76
CA ILE A 160 -6.63 5.75 6.53
C ILE A 160 -7.68 6.30 5.56
N ALA A 161 -7.85 5.63 4.41
CA ALA A 161 -8.78 6.03 3.37
C ALA A 161 -10.22 6.12 3.89
N ASN A 162 -10.65 5.12 4.67
CA ASN A 162 -12.03 5.03 5.14
C ASN A 162 -12.35 6.01 6.27
N ASN A 163 -11.40 6.28 7.17
CA ASN A 163 -11.67 7.01 8.41
C ASN A 163 -11.22 8.47 8.39
N TYR A 164 -10.12 8.80 7.70
CA TYR A 164 -9.55 10.14 7.73
C TYR A 164 -9.71 10.91 6.41
N ARG A 165 -10.08 10.22 5.32
CA ARG A 165 -10.24 10.76 3.96
C ARG A 165 -9.23 11.87 3.63
N PRO A 166 -7.92 11.61 3.75
CA PRO A 166 -6.96 12.69 3.66
C PRO A 166 -6.91 13.22 2.22
N ALA A 167 -6.95 14.53 2.03
CA ALA A 167 -6.88 15.16 0.70
C ALA A 167 -5.60 14.79 -0.10
N HIS A 168 -4.59 14.25 0.58
CA HIS A 168 -3.31 13.83 0.00
C HIS A 168 -3.20 12.31 -0.25
N LEU A 169 -4.18 11.50 0.15
CA LEU A 169 -4.16 10.05 -0.09
C LEU A 169 -4.54 9.79 -1.54
N ARG A 170 -3.60 10.07 -2.45
CA ARG A 170 -3.82 10.03 -3.90
C ARG A 170 -3.67 8.63 -4.50
N ARG A 171 -3.10 7.67 -3.76
CA ARG A 171 -2.65 6.38 -4.28
C ARG A 171 -2.27 5.41 -3.15
N THR A 172 -2.74 4.16 -3.21
CA THR A 172 -2.23 3.04 -2.40
C THR A 172 -1.81 1.93 -3.36
N VAL A 173 -0.52 1.86 -3.71
CA VAL A 173 0.00 0.79 -4.60
C VAL A 173 0.65 -0.28 -3.74
N GLY A 174 -0.03 -1.42 -3.61
CA GLY A 174 0.61 -2.63 -3.11
C GLY A 174 1.70 -3.10 -4.07
N ILE A 175 2.94 -3.16 -3.59
CA ILE A 175 4.11 -3.53 -4.37
C ILE A 175 4.25 -5.06 -4.42
N PHE A 176 4.41 -5.61 -5.62
CA PHE A 176 4.63 -7.04 -5.82
C PHE A 176 6.10 -7.42 -5.61
N GLY A 177 6.31 -8.51 -4.86
CA GLY A 177 7.62 -9.08 -4.56
C GLY A 177 8.24 -8.51 -3.29
N HIS A 178 8.63 -9.40 -2.36
CA HIS A 178 9.16 -9.06 -1.04
C HIS A 178 10.32 -8.05 -1.09
N ALA A 179 11.24 -8.22 -2.05
CA ALA A 179 12.39 -7.31 -2.23
C ALA A 179 11.99 -5.88 -2.58
N ASN A 180 10.88 -5.70 -3.30
CA ASN A 180 10.46 -4.38 -3.77
C ASN A 180 9.74 -3.58 -2.67
N VAL A 181 9.19 -4.25 -1.65
CA VAL A 181 8.49 -3.59 -0.54
C VAL A 181 9.46 -2.83 0.36
N VAL A 182 10.65 -3.40 0.59
CA VAL A 182 11.67 -2.86 1.51
C VAL A 182 12.82 -2.14 0.81
N ARG A 183 12.70 -1.93 -0.51
CA ARG A 183 13.71 -1.25 -1.32
C ARG A 183 13.59 0.27 -1.20
N ASP A 184 14.72 0.94 -1.02
CA ASP A 184 14.81 2.41 -0.98
C ASP A 184 13.91 3.06 0.10
N VAL A 185 13.65 2.35 1.20
CA VAL A 185 12.93 2.85 2.38
C VAL A 185 13.89 3.15 3.52
N ARG A 186 13.52 4.10 4.38
CA ARG A 186 14.34 4.44 5.56
C ARG A 186 14.07 3.56 6.76
N LEU A 187 12.87 2.98 6.81
CA LEU A 187 12.37 2.21 7.94
C LEU A 187 11.39 1.15 7.43
N ALA A 188 11.52 -0.08 7.94
CA ALA A 188 10.51 -1.13 7.77
C ALA A 188 9.81 -1.38 9.11
N VAL A 189 8.52 -1.04 9.17
CA VAL A 189 7.65 -1.33 10.30
C VAL A 189 7.13 -2.75 10.17
N ILE A 190 7.35 -3.59 11.19
CA ILE A 190 7.00 -5.01 11.17
C ILE A 190 5.86 -5.27 12.15
N VAL A 191 4.76 -5.84 11.65
CA VAL A 191 3.55 -6.12 12.43
C VAL A 191 3.09 -7.56 12.19
N GLY A 192 3.05 -8.38 13.24
CA GLY A 192 2.75 -9.80 13.16
C GLY A 192 3.69 -10.50 12.19
N GLY A 193 3.13 -11.26 11.25
CA GLY A 193 3.87 -11.79 10.11
C GLY A 193 4.23 -13.27 10.21
N GLY A 194 4.35 -13.89 9.04
CA GLY A 194 4.77 -15.28 8.87
C GLY A 194 5.96 -15.36 7.92
N ARG A 195 6.10 -16.47 7.19
CA ARG A 195 7.27 -16.72 6.30
C ARG A 195 7.56 -15.58 5.32
N GLY A 196 6.56 -15.08 4.60
CA GLY A 196 6.80 -13.98 3.65
C GLY A 196 7.26 -12.68 4.33
N THR A 197 6.83 -12.43 5.57
CA THR A 197 7.32 -11.30 6.36
C THR A 197 8.75 -11.53 6.86
N HIS A 198 9.15 -12.78 7.14
CA HIS A 198 10.56 -13.10 7.39
C HIS A 198 11.43 -12.79 6.18
N ASP A 199 10.99 -13.22 4.98
CA ASP A 199 11.72 -12.96 3.75
C ASP A 199 11.89 -11.43 3.50
N GLU A 200 10.87 -10.63 3.82
CA GLU A 200 10.95 -9.15 3.76
C GLU A 200 11.91 -8.55 4.81
N ILE A 201 11.95 -9.11 6.03
CA ILE A 201 12.87 -8.66 7.09
C ILE A 201 14.32 -8.97 6.71
N ASP A 202 14.59 -10.17 6.20
CA ASP A 202 15.94 -10.57 5.81
C ASP A 202 16.45 -9.67 4.67
N LEU A 203 15.60 -9.37 3.68
CA LEU A 203 15.93 -8.41 2.61
C LEU A 203 16.16 -6.99 3.11
N ALA A 204 15.39 -6.55 4.11
CA ALA A 204 15.58 -5.25 4.73
C ALA A 204 16.93 -5.17 5.46
N LEU A 205 17.30 -6.22 6.20
CA LEU A 205 18.58 -6.30 6.90
C LEU A 205 19.77 -6.31 5.92
N ASP A 206 19.68 -7.10 4.85
CA ASP A 206 20.70 -7.15 3.79
C ASP A 206 20.91 -5.79 3.11
N ALA A 207 19.84 -5.00 3.01
CA ALA A 207 19.87 -3.63 2.49
C ALA A 207 20.32 -2.56 3.52
N GLY A 208 20.55 -2.94 4.78
CA GLY A 208 20.84 -2.01 5.87
C GLY A 208 19.65 -1.13 6.28
N THR A 209 18.42 -1.54 5.93
CA THR A 209 17.19 -0.84 6.28
C THR A 209 16.93 -1.01 7.78
N ARG A 210 16.58 0.10 8.44
CA ARG A 210 16.21 0.10 9.86
C ARG A 210 14.91 -0.66 10.08
N LEU A 211 14.80 -1.39 11.18
CA LEU A 211 13.61 -2.16 11.53
C LEU A 211 12.89 -1.56 12.73
N LEU A 212 11.56 -1.47 12.66
CA LEU A 212 10.68 -1.15 13.78
C LEU A 212 9.70 -2.30 14.03
N PRO A 213 10.06 -3.28 14.87
CA PRO A 213 9.19 -4.40 15.18
C PRO A 213 8.19 -4.06 16.30
N LEU A 214 6.89 -4.24 16.03
CA LEU A 214 5.86 -4.20 17.08
C LEU A 214 5.81 -5.55 17.79
N ASN A 215 6.72 -5.75 18.75
CA ASN A 215 6.97 -7.04 19.42
C ASN A 215 5.70 -7.78 19.86
N ALA A 216 4.77 -7.09 20.54
CA ALA A 216 3.56 -7.71 21.09
C ALA A 216 2.58 -8.23 20.03
N SER A 217 2.74 -7.82 18.76
CA SER A 217 1.94 -8.36 17.64
C SER A 217 2.35 -9.80 17.26
N GLY A 218 3.47 -10.30 17.78
CA GLY A 218 3.90 -11.68 17.63
C GLY A 218 4.50 -12.01 16.26
N GLY A 219 4.65 -13.30 15.97
CA GLY A 219 5.16 -13.79 14.68
C GLY A 219 6.52 -13.22 14.29
N ALA A 220 6.64 -12.78 13.03
CA ALA A 220 7.87 -12.22 12.47
C ALA A 220 8.33 -10.94 13.19
N ALA A 221 7.40 -10.10 13.66
CA ALA A 221 7.72 -8.88 14.42
C ALA A 221 8.44 -9.21 15.73
N GLN A 222 7.93 -10.18 16.51
CA GLN A 222 8.58 -10.63 17.73
C GLN A 222 9.98 -11.20 17.44
N ARG A 223 10.12 -12.01 16.38
CA ARG A 223 11.42 -12.56 15.98
C ARG A 223 12.43 -11.44 15.67
N ALA A 224 12.02 -10.42 14.91
CA ALA A 224 12.88 -9.26 14.61
C ALA A 224 13.27 -8.49 15.87
N TYR A 225 12.33 -8.28 16.81
CA TYR A 225 12.64 -7.67 18.10
C TYR A 225 13.70 -8.46 18.87
N LEU A 226 13.55 -9.78 18.97
CA LEU A 226 14.51 -10.66 19.64
C LEU A 226 15.89 -10.63 18.97
N LEU A 227 15.94 -10.56 17.64
CA LEU A 227 17.18 -10.41 16.88
C LEU A 227 17.87 -9.08 17.22
N MET A 228 17.14 -7.96 17.19
CA MET A 228 17.68 -6.64 17.57
C MET A 228 18.09 -6.58 19.05
N ARG A 229 17.43 -7.34 19.93
CA ARG A 229 17.81 -7.45 21.34
C ARG A 229 19.16 -8.17 21.50
N ALA A 230 19.40 -9.20 20.69
CA ALA A 230 20.66 -9.94 20.69
C ALA A 230 21.80 -9.19 19.97
N ASP A 231 21.48 -8.43 18.93
CA ASP A 231 22.44 -7.66 18.14
C ASP A 231 22.14 -6.16 18.22
N VAL A 232 22.88 -5.48 19.11
CA VAL A 232 22.74 -4.05 19.38
C VAL A 232 23.05 -3.19 18.14
N SER A 233 23.86 -3.68 17.21
CA SER A 233 24.24 -2.90 16.02
C SER A 233 23.02 -2.58 15.14
N LEU A 234 22.04 -3.50 15.07
CA LEU A 234 20.79 -3.36 14.31
C LEU A 234 19.85 -2.29 14.89
N ARG A 235 20.05 -1.92 16.17
CA ARG A 235 19.23 -0.95 16.90
C ARG A 235 20.02 0.25 17.43
N SER A 236 21.23 0.47 16.92
CA SER A 236 22.09 1.61 17.31
C SER A 236 21.46 2.99 17.06
N TRP A 237 20.43 3.06 16.21
CA TRP A 237 19.65 4.27 15.93
C TRP A 237 18.47 4.51 16.89
N ILE A 238 18.21 3.58 17.81
CA ILE A 238 17.10 3.62 18.77
C ILE A 238 17.67 3.89 20.16
N ALA A 239 17.11 4.87 20.88
CA ALA A 239 17.44 5.09 22.29
C ALA A 239 17.05 3.87 23.14
N GLU A 240 17.86 3.50 24.14
CA GLU A 240 17.61 2.30 24.96
C GLU A 240 16.21 2.32 25.61
N ALA A 241 15.75 3.49 26.06
CA ALA A 241 14.42 3.65 26.63
C ALA A 241 13.29 3.38 25.62
N ASP A 242 13.43 3.84 24.37
CA ASP A 242 12.43 3.55 23.32
C ASP A 242 12.49 2.09 22.87
N PHE A 243 13.67 1.48 22.83
CA PHE A 243 13.80 0.05 22.55
C PHE A 243 13.17 -0.81 23.65
N ALA A 244 13.38 -0.47 24.93
CA ALA A 244 12.74 -1.13 26.06
C ALA A 244 11.21 -0.94 26.04
N ALA A 245 10.72 0.22 25.58
CA ALA A 245 9.29 0.46 25.43
C ALA A 245 8.65 -0.50 24.40
N LEU A 246 9.35 -0.84 23.31
CA LEU A 246 8.86 -1.79 22.29
C LEU A 246 8.54 -3.17 22.87
N GLU A 247 9.21 -3.59 23.95
CA GLU A 247 8.93 -4.87 24.60
C GLU A 247 7.48 -4.97 25.10
N HIS A 248 6.93 -3.85 25.56
CA HIS A 248 5.64 -3.77 26.27
C HIS A 248 4.55 -2.99 25.50
N CYS A 249 4.85 -2.47 24.30
CA CYS A 249 3.89 -1.74 23.47
C CYS A 249 2.77 -2.67 22.98
N ALA A 250 1.62 -2.63 23.65
CA ALA A 250 0.50 -3.53 23.39
C ALA A 250 -0.87 -2.83 23.35
N ASP A 251 -0.94 -1.51 23.56
CA ASP A 251 -2.16 -0.72 23.49
C ASP A 251 -2.01 0.46 22.52
N MET A 252 -3.14 1.08 22.17
CA MET A 252 -3.16 2.11 21.13
C MET A 252 -2.30 3.32 21.49
N HIS A 253 -2.31 3.73 22.75
CA HIS A 253 -1.59 4.92 23.18
C HIS A 253 -0.08 4.67 23.15
N THR A 254 0.38 3.57 23.76
CA THR A 254 1.80 3.22 23.80
C THR A 254 2.37 2.94 22.41
N ILE A 255 1.63 2.22 21.57
CA ILE A 255 2.06 1.95 20.18
C ILE A 255 2.12 3.25 19.38
N THR A 256 1.12 4.11 19.45
CA THR A 256 1.11 5.39 18.70
C THR A 256 2.29 6.27 19.12
N ASP A 257 2.53 6.41 20.42
CA ASP A 257 3.58 7.28 20.94
C ASP A 257 4.97 6.80 20.55
N VAL A 258 5.26 5.50 20.71
CA VAL A 258 6.57 4.93 20.35
C VAL A 258 6.78 4.94 18.85
N THR A 259 5.78 4.54 18.05
CA THR A 259 5.92 4.54 16.59
C THR A 259 6.12 5.94 16.04
N ARG A 260 5.39 6.94 16.53
CA ARG A 260 5.58 8.34 16.13
C ARG A 260 6.99 8.84 16.41
N ARG A 261 7.53 8.58 17.61
CA ARG A 261 8.91 8.98 17.96
C ARG A 261 9.93 8.31 17.05
N LEU A 262 9.86 6.99 16.88
CA LEU A 262 10.84 6.22 16.13
C LEU A 262 10.77 6.44 14.61
N ILE A 263 9.57 6.66 14.07
CA ILE A 263 9.40 7.08 12.67
C ILE A 263 10.06 8.45 12.48
N THR A 264 9.80 9.40 13.39
CA THR A 264 10.39 10.76 13.32
C THR A 264 11.91 10.73 13.41
N ALA A 265 12.48 9.90 14.29
CA ALA A 265 13.94 9.72 14.41
C ALA A 265 14.61 9.18 13.12
N CYS A 266 13.83 8.60 12.20
CA CYS A 266 14.31 8.14 10.89
C CYS A 266 14.22 9.19 9.78
N LEU A 267 13.61 10.35 10.02
CA LEU A 267 13.41 11.39 9.01
C LEU A 267 14.59 12.39 8.98
N PRO A 268 14.96 12.92 7.81
CA PRO A 268 16.04 13.90 7.68
C PRO A 268 15.69 15.21 8.40
N GLY A 269 16.64 15.76 9.17
CA GLY A 269 16.48 17.02 9.91
C GLY A 269 15.98 16.87 11.35
N SER A 270 15.75 15.64 11.82
CA SER A 270 15.49 15.39 13.24
C SER A 270 16.76 15.69 14.06
N PRO A 271 16.67 16.41 15.19
CA PRO A 271 17.82 16.65 16.06
C PRO A 271 18.34 15.30 16.61
N PRO A 272 19.67 15.16 16.79
CA PRO A 272 20.27 13.97 17.38
C PRO A 272 19.84 13.76 18.84
#